data_AF-A0A938M678-F1
#
_entry.id   AF-A0A938M678-F1
#
_cell.length_a   1.000
_cell.length_b   1.000
_cell.length_c   1.000
_cell.angle_alpha   90.00
_cell.angle_beta   90.00
_cell.angle_gamma   90.00
#
_symmetry.space_group_name_H-M   'P 1'
#
loop_
_entity.id
_entity.type
_entity.pdbx_description
1 polymer ?
#
loop_
_entity_poly.entity_id
_entity_poly.type
_entity_poly.pdbx_seq_one_letter_code
_entity_poly.pdbx_strand_id
1 'polypeptide(L)'
;MDFKFIESEKAVAVISCKSYLKSVTAEHREYCQRVRKYVDQVWLFAECCPPQVVSRLRKAARSAGYAEFWYLYPWDGERAFEPNQQGWLDFIKQVRKLASSRQRRGSAR
;
A
#
# COMPACT_ATOMS: atom_id res chain seq x y z
N MET A 1 -8.49 12.32 11.88
CA MET A 1 -8.29 13.03 10.60
C MET A 1 -9.64 13.20 9.93
N ASP A 2 -10.04 14.43 9.66
CA ASP A 2 -11.30 14.77 8.98
C ASP A 2 -10.98 15.04 7.49
N PHE A 3 -11.43 14.17 6.59
CA PHE A 3 -11.00 14.14 5.16
C PHE A 3 -11.95 14.91 4.23
N LYS A 4 -12.64 15.94 4.72
CA LYS A 4 -13.68 16.69 3.98
C LYS A 4 -13.21 17.37 2.69
N PHE A 5 -11.89 17.46 2.47
CA PHE A 5 -11.28 18.07 1.28
C PHE A 5 -10.89 17.04 0.20
N ILE A 6 -10.96 15.74 0.48
CA ILE A 6 -10.70 14.72 -0.53
C ILE A 6 -12.01 14.47 -1.27
N GLU A 7 -12.07 14.90 -2.52
CA GLU A 7 -13.10 14.44 -3.44
C GLU A 7 -12.94 12.92 -3.60
N SER A 8 -13.74 12.14 -2.88
CA SER A 8 -13.60 10.68 -2.82
C SER A 8 -13.75 10.04 -4.20
N GLU A 9 -14.60 10.60 -5.05
CA GLU A 9 -14.78 10.21 -6.47
C GLU A 9 -13.50 10.35 -7.31
N LYS A 10 -12.57 11.17 -6.82
CA LYS A 10 -11.28 11.42 -7.44
C LYS A 10 -10.20 10.46 -6.91
N ALA A 11 -10.41 9.74 -5.82
CA ALA A 11 -9.40 8.83 -5.30
C ALA A 11 -9.24 7.61 -6.23
N VAL A 12 -8.00 7.34 -6.67
CA VAL A 12 -7.69 6.18 -7.54
C VAL A 12 -7.09 5.00 -6.79
N ALA A 13 -6.54 5.28 -5.61
CA ALA A 13 -6.03 4.28 -4.68
C ALA A 13 -5.98 4.86 -3.28
N VAL A 14 -5.99 3.99 -2.28
CA VAL A 14 -5.65 4.31 -0.88
C VAL A 14 -4.44 3.50 -0.48
N ILE A 15 -3.44 4.15 0.13
CA ILE A 15 -2.22 3.51 0.58
C ILE A 15 -2.24 3.49 2.11
N SER A 16 -2.31 2.29 2.69
CA SER A 16 -2.20 2.10 4.13
C SER A 16 -0.72 2.07 4.50
N CYS A 17 -0.24 3.11 5.18
CA CYS A 17 1.14 3.19 5.64
C CYS A 17 1.27 2.67 7.07
N LYS A 18 2.25 1.81 7.33
CA LYS A 18 2.59 1.28 8.66
C LYS A 18 4.06 1.53 8.93
N SER A 19 4.40 2.06 10.11
CA SER A 19 5.81 2.22 10.51
C SER A 19 6.49 0.86 10.62
N TYR A 20 5.84 -0.10 11.29
CA TYR A 20 6.36 -1.45 11.42
C TYR A 20 5.28 -2.51 11.23
N LEU A 21 5.57 -3.50 10.38
CA LEU A 21 4.63 -4.56 10.05
C LEU A 21 5.22 -5.95 10.32
N LYS A 22 4.71 -6.63 11.34
CA LYS A 22 5.07 -8.03 11.69
C LYS A 22 4.07 -9.06 11.14
N SER A 23 2.81 -8.67 11.04
CA SER A 23 1.70 -9.52 10.61
C SER A 23 0.58 -8.70 9.97
N VAL A 24 -0.23 -9.36 9.15
CA VAL A 24 -1.49 -8.81 8.63
C VAL A 24 -2.62 -9.47 9.42
N THR A 25 -3.44 -8.65 10.08
CA THR A 25 -4.49 -9.07 11.03
C THR A 25 -5.89 -8.98 10.43
N ALA A 26 -6.92 -9.41 11.17
CA ALA A 26 -8.32 -9.24 10.77
C ALA A 26 -8.69 -7.77 10.51
N GLU A 27 -8.16 -6.84 11.30
CA GLU A 27 -8.38 -5.39 11.13
C GLU A 27 -7.94 -4.89 9.76
N HIS A 28 -6.86 -5.46 9.19
CA HIS A 28 -6.39 -5.10 7.86
C HIS A 28 -7.38 -5.54 6.77
N ARG A 29 -8.01 -6.71 6.95
CA ARG A 29 -9.06 -7.20 6.05
C ARG A 29 -10.30 -6.33 6.15
N GLU A 30 -10.74 -6.03 7.36
CA GLU A 30 -11.89 -5.15 7.59
C GLU A 30 -11.65 -3.75 7.02
N TYR A 31 -10.43 -3.22 7.18
CA TYR A 31 -10.02 -1.97 6.55
C TYR A 31 -10.17 -2.02 5.03
N CYS A 32 -9.63 -3.05 4.37
CA CYS A 32 -9.77 -3.22 2.92
C CYS A 32 -11.25 -3.31 2.50
N GLN A 33 -12.06 -4.05 3.23
CA GLN A 33 -13.51 -4.17 2.94
C GLN A 33 -14.24 -2.83 3.05
N ARG A 34 -13.92 -2.01 4.05
CA ARG A 34 -14.53 -0.67 4.20
C ARG A 34 -14.07 0.28 3.10
N VAL A 35 -12.77 0.30 2.79
CA VAL A 35 -12.17 1.26 1.86
C VAL A 35 -12.51 0.94 0.40
N ARG A 36 -12.66 -0.34 0.04
CA ARG A 36 -13.04 -0.77 -1.31
C ARG A 36 -14.40 -0.26 -1.81
N LYS A 37 -15.24 0.25 -0.90
CA LYS A 37 -16.49 0.93 -1.26
C LYS A 37 -16.27 2.28 -1.96
N TYR A 38 -15.05 2.83 -1.82
CA TYR A 38 -14.70 4.17 -2.31
C TYR A 38 -13.58 4.15 -3.35
N VAL A 39 -12.72 3.13 -3.36
CA VAL A 39 -11.60 3.00 -4.31
C VAL A 39 -11.41 1.56 -4.76
N ASP A 40 -11.04 1.37 -6.02
CA ASP A 40 -10.76 0.04 -6.58
C ASP A 40 -9.47 -0.58 -6.01
N GLN A 41 -8.52 0.26 -5.61
CA GLN A 41 -7.18 -0.17 -5.21
C GLN A 41 -6.86 0.26 -3.77
N VAL A 42 -6.57 -0.73 -2.94
CA VAL A 42 -6.03 -0.52 -1.60
C VAL A 42 -4.64 -1.15 -1.56
N TRP A 43 -3.62 -0.36 -1.26
CA TRP A 43 -2.23 -0.79 -1.21
C TRP A 43 -1.72 -0.78 0.23
N LEU A 44 -0.72 -1.63 0.52
CA LEU A 44 -0.04 -1.66 1.80
C LEU A 44 1.41 -1.24 1.62
N PHE A 45 1.85 -0.28 2.43
CA PHE A 45 3.24 0.15 2.48
C PHE A 45 3.72 0.08 3.93
N ALA A 46 4.80 -0.65 4.17
CA ALA A 46 5.48 -0.64 5.46
C ALA A 46 6.76 0.20 5.37
N GLU A 47 7.07 1.00 6.37
CA GLU A 47 8.43 1.55 6.47
C GLU A 47 9.40 0.39 6.73
N CYS A 48 9.19 -0.38 7.79
CA CYS A 48 10.01 -1.57 8.05
C CYS A 48 9.23 -2.83 8.42
N CYS A 49 9.88 -3.98 8.24
CA CYS A 49 9.36 -5.29 8.62
C CYS A 49 10.50 -6.28 8.90
N PRO A 50 10.26 -7.37 9.67
CA PRO A 50 11.28 -8.39 9.86
C PRO A 50 11.67 -9.06 8.52
N PRO A 51 12.97 -9.25 8.24
CA PRO A 51 13.43 -9.81 6.96
C PRO A 51 12.81 -11.19 6.66
N GLN A 52 12.65 -12.03 7.69
CA GLN A 52 12.13 -13.39 7.59
C GLN A 52 10.63 -13.47 7.28
N VAL A 53 9.88 -12.37 7.38
CA VAL A 53 8.41 -12.39 7.18
C VAL A 53 7.95 -11.76 5.87
N VAL A 54 8.83 -11.16 5.07
CA VAL A 54 8.45 -10.40 3.86
C VAL A 54 7.56 -11.20 2.90
N SER A 55 7.96 -12.44 2.58
CA SER A 55 7.21 -13.32 1.68
C SER A 55 5.83 -13.67 2.23
N ARG A 56 5.75 -13.94 3.54
CA ARG A 56 4.51 -14.20 4.27
C ARG A 56 3.61 -12.96 4.31
N LEU A 57 4.17 -11.78 4.57
CA LEU A 57 3.44 -10.51 4.59
C LEU A 57 2.84 -10.21 3.21
N ARG A 58 3.58 -10.41 2.12
CA ARG A 58 3.06 -10.21 0.77
C ARG A 58 1.86 -11.11 0.47
N LYS A 59 1.95 -12.40 0.82
CA LYS A 59 0.82 -13.35 0.68
C LYS A 59 -0.37 -12.93 1.56
N ALA A 60 -0.11 -12.62 2.82
CA ALA A 60 -1.15 -12.25 3.79
C ALA A 60 -1.84 -10.94 3.41
N ALA A 61 -1.10 -9.95 2.90
CA ALA A 61 -1.64 -8.69 2.43
C ALA A 61 -2.62 -8.91 1.26
N ARG A 62 -2.25 -9.73 0.28
CA ARG A 62 -3.14 -10.12 -0.83
C ARG A 62 -4.40 -10.82 -0.32
N SER A 63 -4.26 -11.78 0.59
CA SER A 63 -5.40 -12.47 1.21
C SER A 63 -6.29 -11.55 2.08
N ALA A 64 -5.76 -10.45 2.60
CA ALA A 64 -6.53 -9.44 3.30
C ALA A 64 -7.26 -8.46 2.36
N GLY A 65 -6.88 -8.43 1.08
CA GLY A 65 -7.49 -7.59 0.07
C GLY A 65 -6.67 -6.38 -0.38
N TYR A 66 -5.39 -6.31 0.01
CA TYR A 66 -4.50 -5.35 -0.62
C TYR A 66 -4.15 -5.82 -2.03
N ALA A 67 -4.13 -4.89 -2.99
CA ALA A 67 -3.71 -5.17 -4.36
C ALA A 67 -2.20 -5.42 -4.41
N GLU A 68 -1.42 -4.61 -3.69
CA GLU A 68 0.03 -4.70 -3.66
C GLU A 68 0.62 -4.37 -2.27
N PHE A 69 1.84 -4.83 -2.05
CA PHE A 69 2.60 -4.65 -0.81
C PHE A 69 4.06 -4.27 -1.10
N TRP A 70 4.50 -3.16 -0.49
CA TRP A 70 5.89 -2.70 -0.50
C TRP A 70 6.40 -2.43 0.92
N TYR A 71 7.72 -2.40 1.06
CA TYR A 71 8.40 -1.99 2.29
C TYR A 71 9.68 -1.22 1.97
N LEU A 72 10.13 -0.33 2.87
CA LEU A 72 11.33 0.49 2.66
C LEU A 72 12.61 -0.24 3.06
N TYR A 73 12.69 -0.83 4.25
CA TYR A 73 13.86 -1.60 4.69
C TYR A 73 13.50 -2.73 5.66
N PRO A 74 14.26 -3.84 5.70
CA PRO A 74 14.11 -4.83 6.76
C PRO A 74 14.69 -4.36 8.09
N TRP A 75 14.09 -4.75 9.21
CA TRP A 75 14.57 -4.46 10.57
C TRP A 75 14.27 -5.64 11.50
N ASP A 76 15.27 -6.14 12.21
CA ASP A 76 15.14 -7.29 13.13
C ASP A 76 14.84 -6.90 14.58
N GLY A 77 14.88 -5.61 14.91
CA GLY A 77 14.74 -5.11 16.28
C GLY A 77 16.02 -4.50 16.84
N GLU A 78 17.17 -4.84 16.26
CA GLU A 78 18.49 -4.38 16.69
C GLU A 78 19.17 -3.53 15.62
N ARG A 79 19.09 -3.95 14.35
CA ARG A 79 19.73 -3.25 13.23
C ARG A 79 18.84 -3.19 11.99
N ALA A 80 18.98 -2.09 11.26
CA ALA A 80 18.40 -1.96 9.92
C ALA A 80 19.28 -2.71 8.92
N PHE A 81 18.63 -3.35 7.94
CA PHE A 81 19.30 -3.97 6.80
C PHE A 81 19.29 -3.01 5.61
N GLU A 82 19.95 -3.42 4.53
CA GLU A 82 19.96 -2.66 3.28
C GLU A 82 18.55 -2.29 2.81
N PRO A 83 18.31 -1.02 2.46
CA PRO A 83 17.03 -0.57 1.94
C PRO A 83 16.61 -1.36 0.69
N ASN A 84 15.32 -1.64 0.58
CA ASN A 84 14.71 -2.25 -0.59
C ASN A 84 14.54 -1.20 -1.71
N GLN A 85 15.65 -0.75 -2.27
CA GLN A 85 15.67 0.29 -3.30
C GLN A 85 14.84 -0.10 -4.53
N GLN A 86 14.92 -1.36 -4.97
CA GLN A 86 14.13 -1.84 -6.10
C GLN A 86 12.62 -1.80 -5.78
N GLY A 87 12.22 -2.23 -4.59
CA GLY A 87 10.83 -2.13 -4.14
C GLY A 87 10.32 -0.70 -4.08
N TRP A 88 11.15 0.26 -3.67
CA TRP A 88 10.82 1.68 -3.70
C TRP A 88 10.63 2.21 -5.12
N LEU A 89 11.54 1.88 -6.04
CA LEU A 89 11.43 2.28 -7.45
C LEU A 89 10.16 1.68 -8.10
N ASP A 90 9.85 0.43 -7.79
CA ASP A 90 8.63 -0.24 -8.26
C ASP A 90 7.36 0.43 -7.71
N PHE A 91 7.35 0.79 -6.43
CA PHE A 91 6.26 1.56 -5.82
C PHE A 91 6.03 2.89 -6.55
N ILE A 92 7.08 3.70 -6.73
CA ILE A 92 6.99 4.99 -7.43
C ILE A 92 6.52 4.84 -8.87
N LYS A 93 6.99 3.80 -9.56
CA LYS A 93 6.54 3.47 -10.92
C LYS A 93 5.03 3.18 -10.94
N GLN A 94 4.49 2.45 -9.97
CA GLN A 94 3.06 2.16 -9.90
C GLN A 94 2.23 3.40 -9.54
N VAL A 95 2.69 4.24 -8.61
CA VAL A 95 2.03 5.52 -8.29
C VAL A 95 1.93 6.41 -9.54
N ARG A 96 3.01 6.54 -10.30
CA ARG A 96 3.03 7.33 -11.55
C ARG A 96 2.04 6.78 -12.59
N LYS A 97 1.98 5.45 -12.75
CA LYS A 97 1.01 4.81 -13.66
C LYS A 97 -0.44 5.10 -13.26
N LEU A 98 -0.76 5.08 -11.96
CA LEU A 98 -2.09 5.45 -11.49
C LEU A 98 -2.44 6.90 -11.83
N ALA A 99 -1.51 7.83 -11.59
CA ALA A 99 -1.71 9.24 -11.89
C ALA A 99 -1.95 9.47 -13.39
N SER A 100 -1.17 8.84 -14.27
CA SER A 100 -1.31 8.98 -15.73
C SER A 100 -2.56 8.29 -16.29
N SER A 101 -2.97 7.16 -15.72
CA SER A 101 -4.18 6.44 -16.16
C SER A 101 -5.45 7.26 -15.97
N ARG A 102 -5.42 8.18 -14.99
CA ARG A 102 -6.53 9.07 -14.68
C ARG A 102 -6.67 10.25 -15.64
N GLN A 103 -5.55 10.84 -16.08
CA GLN A 103 -5.56 11.93 -17.06
C GLN A 103 -6.26 11.50 -18.36
N ARG A 104 -6.08 10.23 -18.76
CA ARG A 104 -6.73 9.67 -19.96
C ARG A 104 -8.25 9.50 -19.84
N ARG A 105 -8.79 9.24 -18.64
CA ARG A 105 -10.24 9.12 -18.42
C ARG A 105 -10.93 10.49 -18.31
N GLY A 106 -10.20 11.55 -17.98
CA GLY A 106 -10.72 12.92 -17.87
C GLY A 106 -10.77 13.69 -19.20
N SER A 107 -9.94 13.34 -20.20
CA SER A 107 -9.92 13.97 -21.53
C SER A 107 -10.98 13.44 -22.51
N ALA A 108 -11.80 12.46 -22.10
CA ALA A 108 -12.83 11.85 -22.94
C ALA A 108 -14.25 12.37 -22.61
N ARG A 109 -14.36 13.54 -21.97
CA ARG A 109 -15.62 14.22 -21.68
C ARG A 109 -15.58 15.64 -22.20
#